data_AF-A0A7V8VW42-F1
#
_entry.id   AF-A0A7V8VW42-F1
#
_cell.length_a   1.000
_cell.length_b   1.000
_cell.length_c   1.000
_cell.angle_alpha   90.00
_cell.angle_beta   90.00
_cell.angle_gamma   90.00
#
_symmetry.space_group_name_H-M   'P 1'
#
loop_
_entity.id
_entity.type
_entity.pdbx_description
1 polymer ?
#
loop_
_entity_poly.entity_id
_entity_poly.type
_entity_poly.pdbx_seq_one_letter_code
_entity_poly.pdbx_strand_id
1 'polypeptide(L)'
;MQRLCSFVIAGVLAATCAGTALAQNASGTGQQATDLFTLPAGLASFELEHEGEGAFSVRLLDEQGELIDNLAAATGAFRGSKAVRVPRAGQYLFDVSATGTWSIRLRQRAGEGPVAAAGTEAVSDSLLRSRGSYYGAQEANRIGAFPYMLGGLLGGMVAGPIGAGAALAIAAGRDSPVPEQMQDTLATREPLYREAFVESFQHRLRTNRRTAALVGGVTGTAIFAFAIVQVINWSGGSGGTGGPGNGEQP
;
A
#
# COMPACT_ATOMS: atom_id res chain seq x y z
N MET A 1 -9.44 58.63 49.26
CA MET A 1 -8.66 57.38 49.13
C MET A 1 -9.43 56.26 49.83
N GLN A 2 -9.34 55.00 49.35
CA GLN A 2 -10.12 53.79 49.70
C GLN A 2 -11.47 53.67 48.96
N ARG A 3 -11.51 53.06 47.76
CA ARG A 3 -11.53 51.62 47.42
C ARG A 3 -12.82 50.90 47.87
N LEU A 4 -13.81 50.89 46.98
CA LEU A 4 -14.87 49.89 46.93
C LEU A 4 -14.27 48.55 46.48
N CYS A 5 -14.39 47.51 47.31
CA CYS A 5 -14.19 46.12 46.93
C CYS A 5 -15.55 45.49 46.63
N SER A 6 -16.01 45.57 45.38
CA SER A 6 -17.07 44.70 44.88
C SER A 6 -16.42 43.43 44.32
N PHE A 7 -16.48 42.35 45.08
CA PHE A 7 -16.22 41.00 44.58
C PHE A 7 -17.46 40.53 43.81
N VAL A 8 -17.46 40.72 42.49
CA VAL A 8 -18.34 39.97 41.60
C VAL A 8 -17.59 38.69 41.23
N ILE A 9 -17.96 37.59 41.89
CA ILE A 9 -17.52 36.24 41.49
C ILE A 9 -18.28 35.91 40.20
N ALA A 10 -17.65 36.22 39.06
CA ALA A 10 -18.05 35.66 37.78
C ALA A 10 -17.70 34.17 37.80
N GLY A 11 -18.73 33.33 37.95
CA GLY A 11 -18.60 31.89 37.85
C GLY A 11 -18.00 31.51 36.50
N VAL A 12 -16.78 30.99 36.54
CA VAL A 12 -16.17 30.31 35.39
C VAL A 12 -16.92 29.00 35.22
N LEU A 13 -17.91 29.00 34.32
CA LEU A 13 -18.42 27.78 33.72
C LEU A 13 -17.27 27.18 32.89
N ALA A 14 -16.53 26.25 33.50
CA ALA A 14 -15.70 25.33 32.75
C ALA A 14 -16.63 24.47 31.89
N ALA A 15 -16.77 24.84 30.62
CA ALA A 15 -17.39 23.99 29.63
C ALA A 15 -16.50 22.75 29.47
N THR A 16 -16.87 21.65 30.13
CA THR A 16 -16.38 20.32 29.78
C THR A 16 -16.86 20.01 28.37
N CYS A 17 -16.00 20.24 27.38
CA CYS A 17 -16.15 19.71 26.04
C CYS A 17 -15.93 18.19 26.14
N ALA A 18 -16.98 17.44 26.43
CA ALA A 18 -17.01 16.02 26.15
C ALA A 18 -16.85 15.87 24.63
N GLY A 19 -15.64 15.54 24.17
CA GLY A 19 -15.40 15.19 22.78
C GLY A 19 -16.24 13.97 22.44
N THR A 20 -17.32 14.17 21.69
CA THR A 20 -18.24 13.12 21.30
C THR A 20 -17.48 12.09 20.47
N ALA A 21 -17.20 10.91 21.01
CA ALA A 21 -16.66 9.84 20.20
C ALA A 21 -17.75 9.39 19.21
N LEU A 22 -17.53 9.59 17.91
CA LEU A 22 -18.35 8.97 16.89
C LEU A 22 -17.96 7.49 16.86
N ALA A 23 -18.85 6.67 17.41
CA ALA A 23 -18.80 5.22 17.29
C ALA A 23 -19.73 4.81 16.16
N GLN A 24 -19.17 4.31 15.06
CA GLN A 24 -19.95 3.74 13.96
C GLN A 24 -19.64 2.26 13.86
N ASN A 25 -20.68 1.43 13.78
CA ASN A 25 -20.55 -0.02 13.69
C ASN A 25 -21.08 -0.47 12.34
N ALA A 26 -20.29 -1.26 11.62
CA ALA A 26 -20.70 -1.95 10.41
C ALA A 26 -20.58 -3.46 10.62
N SER A 27 -21.52 -4.22 10.09
CA SER A 27 -21.52 -5.69 10.18
C SER A 27 -22.12 -6.29 8.93
N GLY A 28 -21.63 -7.45 8.52
CA GLY A 28 -22.13 -8.16 7.35
C GLY A 28 -21.59 -9.57 7.26
N THR A 29 -21.87 -10.22 6.13
CA THR A 29 -21.47 -11.61 5.87
C THR A 29 -20.92 -11.72 4.45
N GLY A 30 -19.77 -12.36 4.31
CA GLY A 30 -19.17 -12.57 2.99
C GLY A 30 -18.57 -11.28 2.39
N GLN A 31 -18.43 -11.25 1.07
CA GLN A 31 -17.92 -10.08 0.35
C GLN A 31 -18.99 -9.00 0.21
N GLN A 32 -18.68 -7.79 0.68
CA GLN A 32 -19.61 -6.67 0.67
C GLN A 32 -18.87 -5.33 0.79
N ALA A 33 -19.35 -4.33 0.05
CA ALA A 33 -19.04 -2.93 0.28
C ALA A 33 -20.10 -2.32 1.21
N THR A 34 -19.68 -1.57 2.22
CA THR A 34 -20.61 -0.85 3.11
C THR A 34 -21.14 0.41 2.46
N ASP A 35 -22.22 0.96 3.02
CA ASP A 35 -22.66 2.31 2.68
C ASP A 35 -21.56 3.34 3.00
N LEU A 36 -21.61 4.47 2.29
CA LEU A 36 -20.75 5.61 2.56
C LEU A 36 -21.08 6.19 3.94
N PHE A 37 -20.05 6.42 4.74
CA PHE A 37 -20.14 7.09 6.04
C PHE A 37 -19.22 8.30 6.09
N THR A 38 -19.61 9.30 6.89
CA THR A 38 -18.81 10.50 7.07
C THR A 38 -17.73 10.25 8.11
N LEU A 39 -16.50 10.61 7.76
CA LEU A 39 -15.33 10.51 8.65
C LEU A 39 -14.64 11.87 8.70
N PRO A 40 -14.51 12.50 9.88
CA PRO A 40 -13.69 13.71 10.03
C PRO A 40 -12.20 13.41 9.80
N ALA A 41 -11.46 14.44 9.38
CA ALA A 41 -10.00 14.36 9.31
C ALA A 41 -9.41 14.10 10.70
N GLY A 42 -8.33 13.33 10.78
CA GLY A 42 -7.66 13.02 12.04
C GLY A 42 -7.41 11.52 12.24
N LEU A 43 -7.10 11.12 13.47
CA LEU A 43 -6.83 9.72 13.80
C LEU A 43 -8.14 8.98 14.05
N ALA A 44 -8.40 7.93 13.26
CA ALA A 44 -9.53 7.03 13.41
C ALA A 44 -9.03 5.63 13.79
N SER A 45 -9.63 5.01 14.80
CA SER A 45 -9.29 3.63 15.20
C SER A 45 -10.39 2.68 14.77
N PHE A 46 -10.02 1.60 14.10
CA PHE A 46 -10.95 0.57 13.62
C PHE A 46 -10.67 -0.72 14.37
N GLU A 47 -11.66 -1.25 15.07
CA GLU A 47 -11.66 -2.62 15.59
C GLU A 47 -12.36 -3.52 14.58
N LEU A 48 -11.74 -4.63 14.19
CA LEU A 48 -12.27 -5.56 13.20
C LEU A 48 -12.35 -6.95 13.79
N GLU A 49 -13.43 -7.65 13.47
CA GLU A 49 -13.70 -9.02 13.89
C GLU A 49 -14.25 -9.84 12.73
N HIS A 50 -13.77 -11.08 12.58
CA HIS A 50 -14.20 -12.04 11.57
C HIS A 50 -14.26 -13.44 12.17
N GLU A 51 -15.38 -14.13 11.94
CA GLU A 51 -15.67 -15.48 12.48
C GLU A 51 -15.69 -16.56 11.39
N GLY A 52 -15.00 -16.35 10.26
CA GLY A 52 -14.89 -17.33 9.17
C GLY A 52 -13.52 -18.02 9.09
N GLU A 53 -13.45 -19.18 8.44
CA GLU A 53 -12.20 -19.92 8.20
C GLU A 53 -11.42 -19.45 6.96
N GLY A 54 -12.06 -18.67 6.09
CA GLY A 54 -11.52 -18.23 4.80
C GLY A 54 -10.73 -16.92 4.86
N ALA A 55 -10.49 -16.33 3.68
CA ALA A 55 -9.77 -15.06 3.57
C ALA A 55 -10.60 -13.91 4.15
N PHE A 56 -9.93 -12.97 4.83
CA PHE A 56 -10.52 -11.76 5.39
C PHE A 56 -9.66 -10.55 5.02
N SER A 57 -10.21 -9.66 4.19
CA SER A 57 -9.57 -8.42 3.77
C SER A 57 -10.54 -7.26 3.94
N VAL A 58 -10.08 -6.18 4.58
CA VAL A 58 -10.87 -4.96 4.75
C VAL A 58 -10.06 -3.77 4.25
N ARG A 59 -10.65 -3.03 3.31
CA ARG A 59 -10.06 -1.86 2.67
C ARG A 59 -10.90 -0.63 2.99
N LEU A 60 -10.26 0.48 3.34
CA LEU A 60 -10.89 1.78 3.49
C LEU A 60 -10.75 2.56 2.17
N LEU A 61 -11.86 2.89 1.55
CA LEU A 61 -11.92 3.63 0.29
C LEU A 61 -12.60 4.99 0.51
N ASP A 62 -12.22 6.00 -0.26
CA ASP A 62 -12.95 7.27 -0.29
C ASP A 62 -14.18 7.23 -1.23
N GLU A 63 -14.91 8.34 -1.29
CA GLU A 63 -16.08 8.51 -2.15
C GLU A 63 -15.77 8.38 -3.66
N GLN A 64 -14.51 8.51 -4.06
CA GLN A 64 -14.04 8.29 -5.44
C GLN A 64 -13.61 6.83 -5.69
N GLY A 65 -13.64 5.97 -4.66
CA GLY A 65 -13.17 4.59 -4.73
C GLY A 65 -11.64 4.46 -4.66
N GLU A 66 -10.93 5.50 -4.23
CA GLU A 66 -9.49 5.46 -4.01
C GLU A 66 -9.16 4.78 -2.68
N LEU A 67 -8.17 3.88 -2.69
CA LEU A 67 -7.73 3.17 -1.50
C LEU A 67 -6.95 4.09 -0.57
N ILE A 68 -7.48 4.34 0.62
CA ILE A 68 -6.82 5.11 1.67
C ILE A 68 -5.87 4.22 2.46
N ASP A 69 -6.36 3.07 2.96
CA ASP A 69 -5.56 2.12 3.70
C ASP A 69 -6.19 0.71 3.72
N ASN A 70 -5.36 -0.31 3.90
CA ASN A 70 -5.80 -1.69 4.19
C ASN A 70 -5.89 -1.89 5.70
N LEU A 71 -7.09 -2.09 6.21
CA LEU A 71 -7.35 -2.20 7.65
C LEU A 71 -7.00 -3.59 8.20
N ALA A 72 -7.26 -4.64 7.43
CA ALA A 72 -6.92 -6.01 7.78
C ALA A 72 -6.68 -6.85 6.53
N ALA A 73 -5.77 -7.81 6.63
CA ALA A 73 -5.54 -8.88 5.66
C ALA A 73 -5.11 -10.14 6.41
N ALA A 74 -6.02 -11.10 6.54
CA ALA A 74 -5.85 -12.32 7.32
C ALA A 74 -6.55 -13.52 6.66
N THR A 75 -6.30 -14.72 7.18
CA THR A 75 -7.01 -15.95 6.81
C THR A 75 -7.45 -16.64 8.09
N GLY A 76 -8.71 -17.05 8.15
CA GLY A 76 -9.32 -17.58 9.37
C GLY A 76 -9.94 -16.52 10.26
N ALA A 77 -10.23 -16.92 11.51
CA ALA A 77 -10.81 -16.03 12.50
C ALA A 77 -9.82 -14.89 12.81
N PHE A 78 -10.32 -13.67 12.85
CA PHE A 78 -9.51 -12.48 13.07
C PHE A 78 -10.17 -11.56 14.08
N ARG A 79 -9.39 -11.07 15.04
CA ARG A 79 -9.79 -9.96 15.92
C ARG A 79 -8.59 -9.04 16.09
N GLY A 80 -8.74 -7.79 15.68
CA GLY A 80 -7.64 -6.83 15.71
C GLY A 80 -8.12 -5.39 15.70
N SER A 81 -7.19 -4.46 15.94
CA SER A 81 -7.46 -3.03 15.84
C SER A 81 -6.36 -2.32 15.07
N LYS A 82 -6.73 -1.40 14.17
CA LYS A 82 -5.79 -0.55 13.43
C LYS A 82 -6.20 0.91 13.53
N ALA A 83 -5.24 1.78 13.83
CA ALA A 83 -5.43 3.23 13.75
C ALA A 83 -4.94 3.75 12.39
N VAL A 84 -5.77 4.55 11.72
CA VAL A 84 -5.46 5.16 10.42
C VAL A 84 -5.63 6.67 10.52
N ARG A 85 -4.71 7.41 9.90
CA ARG A 85 -4.78 8.86 9.79
C ARG A 85 -5.60 9.22 8.55
N VAL A 86 -6.77 9.79 8.78
CA VAL A 86 -7.69 10.25 7.74
C VAL A 86 -7.21 11.62 7.24
N PRO A 87 -6.82 11.76 5.96
CA PRO A 87 -6.16 12.96 5.45
C PRO A 87 -7.11 14.15 5.24
N ARG A 88 -8.41 13.87 5.06
CA ARG A 88 -9.45 14.86 4.80
C ARG A 88 -10.77 14.42 5.43
N ALA A 89 -11.58 15.37 5.88
CA ALA A 89 -12.96 15.06 6.24
C ALA A 89 -13.76 14.79 4.96
N GLY A 90 -14.51 13.70 4.92
CA GLY A 90 -15.23 13.28 3.71
C GLY A 90 -16.06 12.03 3.90
N GLN A 91 -16.60 11.52 2.80
CA GLN A 91 -17.29 10.23 2.77
C GLN A 91 -16.31 9.11 2.45
N TYR A 92 -16.48 7.99 3.13
CA TYR A 92 -15.64 6.80 3.02
C TYR A 92 -16.52 5.56 3.08
N LEU A 93 -16.01 4.44 2.56
CA LEU A 93 -16.65 3.14 2.66
C LEU A 93 -15.63 2.06 3.01
N PHE A 94 -16.12 0.96 3.59
CA PHE A 94 -15.33 -0.26 3.71
C PHE A 94 -15.65 -1.19 2.56
N ASP A 95 -14.62 -1.65 1.87
CA ASP A 95 -14.73 -2.80 0.97
C ASP A 95 -14.18 -4.03 1.68
N VAL A 96 -15.08 -4.96 1.98
CA VAL A 96 -14.81 -6.16 2.76
C VAL A 96 -14.88 -7.37 1.84
N SER A 97 -13.82 -8.17 1.85
CA SER A 97 -13.80 -9.50 1.23
C SER A 97 -13.61 -10.53 2.34
N ALA A 98 -14.66 -11.29 2.63
CA ALA A 98 -14.70 -12.28 3.69
C ALA A 98 -15.40 -13.57 3.24
N THR A 99 -15.12 -14.69 3.90
CA THR A 99 -15.84 -15.97 3.69
C THR A 99 -16.74 -16.34 4.88
N GLY A 100 -16.97 -15.40 5.81
CA GLY A 100 -17.81 -15.56 7.00
C GLY A 100 -18.39 -14.23 7.50
N THR A 101 -18.96 -14.25 8.70
CA THR A 101 -19.49 -13.04 9.36
C THR A 101 -18.36 -12.14 9.81
N TRP A 102 -18.56 -10.83 9.69
CA TRP A 102 -17.61 -9.83 10.12
C TRP A 102 -18.29 -8.64 10.81
N SER A 103 -17.55 -7.96 11.68
CA SER A 103 -17.95 -6.69 12.28
C SER A 103 -16.78 -5.72 12.34
N ILE A 104 -17.06 -4.44 12.12
CA ILE A 104 -16.11 -3.34 12.14
C ILE A 104 -16.68 -2.27 13.06
N ARG A 105 -15.91 -1.89 14.09
CA ARG A 105 -16.24 -0.76 14.96
C ARG A 105 -15.24 0.36 14.73
N LEU A 106 -15.73 1.47 14.20
CA LEU A 106 -15.00 2.72 14.17
C LEU A 106 -15.11 3.39 15.54
N ARG A 107 -13.97 3.74 16.12
CA ARG A 107 -13.85 4.66 17.24
C ARG A 107 -13.07 5.89 16.78
N GLN A 108 -13.76 7.02 16.71
CA GLN A 108 -13.13 8.29 16.46
C GLN A 108 -13.55 9.29 17.53
N ARG A 109 -12.59 9.91 18.22
CA ARG A 109 -12.88 11.03 19.12
C ARG A 109 -13.19 12.25 18.26
N ALA A 110 -14.46 12.66 18.14
CA ALA A 110 -14.77 13.97 17.57
C ALA A 110 -14.39 15.01 18.62
N GLY A 111 -13.35 15.78 18.35
CA GLY A 111 -12.93 16.84 19.27
C GLY A 111 -11.43 17.04 19.43
N GLU A 112 -10.58 16.33 18.70
CA GLU A 112 -9.21 16.84 18.52
C GLU A 112 -9.19 17.80 17.32
N GLY A 113 -9.81 18.96 17.54
CA GLY A 113 -9.44 20.18 16.83
C GLY A 113 -7.98 20.54 17.17
N PRO A 114 -7.28 21.27 16.29
CA PRO A 114 -5.83 21.28 16.20
C PRO A 114 -5.16 21.71 17.51
N VAL A 115 -4.09 21.00 17.87
CA VAL A 115 -3.11 21.33 18.90
C VAL A 115 -2.97 22.86 19.04
N ALA A 116 -3.45 23.39 20.16
CA ALA A 116 -3.66 24.81 20.38
C ALA A 116 -2.37 25.64 20.16
N ALA A 117 -2.42 26.53 19.17
CA ALA A 117 -1.76 27.85 19.03
C ALA A 117 -0.22 27.98 19.12
N ALA A 118 0.54 26.94 19.44
CA ALA A 118 2.00 26.90 19.23
C ALA A 118 2.42 25.94 18.09
N GLY A 119 1.43 25.26 17.47
CA GLY A 119 1.63 24.13 16.57
C GLY A 119 0.84 24.20 15.26
N THR A 120 0.26 25.34 14.88
CA THR A 120 -0.49 25.46 13.62
C THR A 120 0.42 25.37 12.39
N GLU A 121 1.58 26.02 12.42
CA GLU A 121 2.60 25.94 11.35
C GLU A 121 3.25 24.55 11.30
N ALA A 122 3.65 24.00 12.45
CA ALA A 122 4.21 22.65 12.52
C ALA A 122 3.21 21.56 12.06
N VAL A 123 1.92 21.71 12.38
CA VAL A 123 0.87 20.80 11.91
C VAL A 123 0.62 20.99 10.42
N SER A 124 0.58 22.21 9.89
CA SER A 124 0.46 22.43 8.44
C SER A 124 1.66 21.85 7.68
N ASP A 125 2.88 22.02 8.18
CA ASP A 125 4.10 21.48 7.58
C ASP A 125 4.09 19.96 7.56
N SER A 126 3.72 19.34 8.69
CA SER A 126 3.60 17.87 8.77
C SER A 126 2.54 17.32 7.83
N LEU A 127 1.45 18.05 7.63
CA LEU A 127 0.35 17.68 6.76
C LEU A 127 0.71 17.87 5.28
N LEU A 128 1.43 18.93 4.94
CA LEU A 128 2.00 19.13 3.60
C LEU A 128 3.00 18.02 3.26
N ARG A 129 3.87 17.65 4.20
CA ARG A 129 4.81 16.52 4.06
C ARG A 129 4.06 15.20 3.89
N SER A 130 3.07 14.91 4.73
CA SER A 130 2.28 13.68 4.66
C SER A 130 1.47 13.57 3.36
N ARG A 131 0.93 14.69 2.86
CA ARG A 131 0.20 14.72 1.59
C ARG A 131 1.15 14.53 0.41
N GLY A 132 2.26 15.27 0.39
CA GLY A 132 3.30 15.12 -0.63
C GLY A 132 3.77 13.67 -0.72
N SER A 133 4.09 13.06 0.42
CA SER A 133 4.56 11.68 0.47
C SER A 133 3.51 10.68 -0.04
N TYR A 134 2.23 10.86 0.31
CA TYR A 134 1.14 9.98 -0.14
C TYR A 134 0.93 10.07 -1.66
N TYR A 135 0.78 11.28 -2.20
CA TYR A 135 0.59 11.47 -3.64
C TYR A 135 1.81 11.03 -4.45
N GLY A 136 3.03 11.24 -3.95
CA GLY A 136 4.25 10.75 -4.61
C GLY A 136 4.31 9.23 -4.68
N ALA A 137 3.88 8.53 -3.63
CA ALA A 137 3.86 7.07 -3.62
C ALA A 137 2.76 6.48 -4.52
N GLN A 138 1.58 7.10 -4.55
CA GLN A 138 0.46 6.75 -5.45
C GLN A 138 0.89 6.87 -6.91
N GLU A 139 1.46 8.01 -7.29
CA GLU A 139 1.80 8.29 -8.68
C GLU A 139 2.95 7.39 -9.19
N ALA A 140 3.90 7.06 -8.32
CA ALA A 140 4.94 6.08 -8.63
C ALA A 140 4.40 4.67 -8.93
N ASN A 141 3.22 4.30 -8.42
CA ASN A 141 2.59 3.01 -8.74
C ASN A 141 1.91 3.03 -10.12
N ARG A 142 1.52 4.21 -10.62
CA ARG A 142 0.93 4.35 -11.98
C ARG A 142 1.99 4.25 -13.07
N ILE A 143 3.23 4.62 -12.76
CA ILE A 143 4.36 4.45 -13.68
C ILE A 143 4.71 2.96 -13.77
N GLY A 144 4.25 2.32 -14.85
CA GLY A 144 4.44 0.89 -15.09
C GLY A 144 5.90 0.46 -14.99
N ALA A 145 6.15 -0.59 -14.20
CA ALA A 145 7.48 -1.19 -14.03
C ALA A 145 7.75 -2.33 -15.04
N PHE A 146 6.86 -2.53 -16.02
CA PHE A 146 6.92 -3.61 -17.00
C PHE A 146 8.25 -3.70 -17.77
N PRO A 147 8.87 -2.59 -18.23
CA PRO A 147 10.18 -2.67 -18.90
C PRO A 147 11.27 -3.28 -18.02
N TYR A 148 11.22 -3.05 -16.70
CA TYR A 148 12.18 -3.60 -15.75
C TYR A 148 11.94 -5.08 -15.47
N MET A 149 10.68 -5.50 -15.43
CA MET A 149 10.32 -6.93 -15.39
C MET A 149 10.85 -7.66 -16.62
N LEU A 150 10.71 -7.07 -17.79
CA LEU A 150 11.18 -7.65 -19.04
C LEU A 150 12.71 -7.76 -19.08
N GLY A 151 13.41 -6.74 -18.59
CA GLY A 151 14.88 -6.79 -18.42
C GLY A 151 15.32 -7.90 -17.46
N GLY A 152 14.62 -8.05 -16.32
CA GLY A 152 14.84 -9.15 -15.38
C GLY A 152 14.66 -10.52 -16.03
N LEU A 153 13.55 -10.70 -16.76
CA LEU A 153 13.20 -11.93 -17.45
C LEU A 153 14.22 -12.33 -18.52
N LEU A 154 14.66 -11.38 -19.35
CA LEU A 154 15.70 -11.64 -20.35
C LEU A 154 17.03 -11.99 -19.69
N GLY A 155 17.43 -11.27 -18.63
CA GLY A 155 18.61 -11.61 -17.84
C GLY A 155 18.53 -13.04 -17.29
N GLY A 156 17.39 -13.40 -16.70
CA GLY A 156 17.13 -14.74 -16.18
C GLY A 156 17.13 -15.83 -17.25
N MET A 157 16.54 -15.59 -18.42
CA MET A 157 16.48 -16.57 -19.52
C MET A 157 17.85 -16.86 -20.12
N VAL A 158 18.71 -15.85 -20.26
CA VAL A 158 19.98 -15.99 -20.99
C VAL A 158 21.09 -16.52 -20.09
N ALA A 159 21.18 -16.02 -18.85
CA ALA A 159 22.30 -16.30 -17.95
C ALA A 159 21.85 -16.80 -16.58
N GLY A 160 20.60 -17.26 -16.46
CA GLY A 160 20.05 -17.78 -15.22
C GLY A 160 20.12 -16.77 -14.08
N PRO A 161 20.48 -17.20 -12.85
CA PRO A 161 20.47 -16.33 -11.69
C PRO A 161 21.50 -15.19 -11.78
N ILE A 162 22.61 -15.36 -12.51
CA ILE A 162 23.64 -14.33 -12.69
C ILE A 162 23.09 -13.17 -13.54
N GLY A 163 22.41 -13.49 -14.64
CA GLY A 163 21.80 -12.49 -15.50
C GLY A 163 20.64 -11.76 -14.83
N ALA A 164 19.86 -12.45 -14.00
CA ALA A 164 18.84 -11.84 -13.14
C ALA A 164 19.46 -10.81 -12.17
N GLY A 165 20.60 -11.15 -11.55
CA GLY A 165 21.34 -10.25 -10.67
C GLY A 165 21.85 -8.99 -11.39
N ALA A 166 22.39 -9.13 -12.59
CA ALA A 166 22.84 -8.00 -13.40
C ALA A 166 21.67 -7.06 -13.80
N ALA A 167 20.52 -7.63 -14.19
CA ALA A 167 19.32 -6.86 -14.51
C ALA A 167 18.78 -6.10 -13.28
N LEU A 168 18.84 -6.70 -12.09
CA LEU A 168 18.47 -6.06 -10.83
C LEU A 168 19.37 -4.86 -10.51
N ALA A 169 20.68 -4.99 -10.70
CA ALA A 169 21.64 -3.91 -10.49
C ALA A 169 21.38 -2.72 -11.43
N ILE A 170 21.07 -3.00 -12.71
CA ILE A 170 20.70 -1.96 -13.69
C ILE A 170 19.38 -1.27 -13.31
N ALA A 171 18.39 -2.04 -12.84
CA ALA A 171 17.10 -1.50 -12.40
C ALA A 171 17.22 -0.62 -11.13
N ALA A 172 18.22 -0.87 -10.29
CA ALA A 172 18.45 -0.14 -9.04
C ALA A 172 19.29 1.14 -9.20
N GLY A 173 20.10 1.26 -10.26
CA GLY A 173 21.13 2.29 -10.37
C GLY A 173 20.74 3.58 -11.11
N ARG A 174 19.53 3.67 -11.69
CA ARG A 174 19.11 4.86 -12.45
C ARG A 174 18.06 5.66 -11.69
N ASP A 175 18.44 6.86 -11.25
CA ASP A 175 17.47 7.87 -10.87
C ASP A 175 16.74 8.34 -12.12
N SER A 176 15.42 8.26 -12.09
CA SER A 176 14.61 8.83 -13.16
C SER A 176 14.08 10.17 -12.71
N PRO A 177 14.18 11.20 -13.57
CA PRO A 177 13.54 12.47 -13.30
C PRO A 177 12.03 12.26 -13.18
N VAL A 178 11.40 13.06 -12.34
CA VAL A 178 9.94 13.15 -12.25
C VAL A 178 9.40 13.53 -13.65
N PRO A 179 8.34 12.89 -14.17
CA PRO A 179 7.77 13.22 -15.48
C PRO A 179 7.50 14.72 -15.63
N GLU A 180 7.81 15.28 -16.80
CA GLU A 180 7.72 16.73 -17.08
C GLU A 180 6.32 17.29 -16.76
N GLN A 181 5.27 16.55 -17.09
CA GLN A 181 3.88 16.90 -16.79
C GLN A 181 3.60 17.11 -15.28
N MET A 182 4.32 16.40 -14.43
CA MET A 182 4.21 16.56 -12.98
C MET A 182 5.05 17.71 -12.46
N GLN A 183 6.13 18.09 -13.17
CA GLN A 183 7.00 19.20 -12.76
C GLN A 183 6.23 20.52 -12.77
N ASP A 184 5.40 20.78 -13.79
CA ASP A 184 4.55 21.98 -13.85
C ASP A 184 3.54 22.02 -12.72
N THR A 185 2.93 20.85 -12.42
CA THR A 185 1.98 20.73 -11.31
C THR A 185 2.67 20.98 -9.97
N LEU A 186 3.89 20.48 -9.78
CA LEU A 186 4.69 20.68 -8.56
C LEU A 186 5.26 22.10 -8.45
N ALA A 187 5.50 22.78 -9.56
CA ALA A 187 6.02 24.15 -9.61
C ALA A 187 5.09 25.14 -8.92
N THR A 188 3.77 24.91 -9.00
CA THR A 188 2.73 25.71 -8.34
C THR A 188 2.49 25.32 -6.87
N ARG A 189 3.11 24.23 -6.40
CA ARG A 189 2.95 23.72 -5.02
C ARG A 189 4.04 24.25 -4.10
N GLU A 190 3.69 24.24 -2.82
CA GLU A 190 4.54 24.64 -1.71
C GLU A 190 5.84 23.81 -1.62
N PRO A 191 6.99 24.40 -1.22
CA PRO A 191 8.28 23.71 -1.24
C PRO A 191 8.31 22.44 -0.40
N LEU A 192 7.73 22.46 0.80
CA LEU A 192 7.67 21.30 1.70
C LEU A 192 6.86 20.12 1.12
N TYR A 193 5.77 20.43 0.42
CA TYR A 193 4.98 19.42 -0.28
C TYR A 193 5.80 18.79 -1.42
N ARG A 194 6.51 19.63 -2.18
CA ARG A 194 7.31 19.20 -3.33
C ARG A 194 8.44 18.26 -2.92
N GLU A 195 9.17 18.61 -1.86
CA GLU A 195 10.28 17.79 -1.37
C GLU A 195 9.79 16.40 -0.93
N ALA A 196 8.75 16.36 -0.09
CA ALA A 196 8.15 15.12 0.39
C ALA A 196 7.58 14.25 -0.74
N PHE A 197 7.02 14.89 -1.77
CA PHE A 197 6.54 14.21 -2.97
C PHE A 197 7.69 13.57 -3.75
N VAL A 198 8.75 14.34 -4.04
CA VAL A 198 9.89 13.84 -4.83
C VAL A 198 10.59 12.69 -4.11
N GLU A 199 10.78 12.81 -2.79
CA GLU A 199 11.39 11.77 -1.97
C GLU A 199 10.59 10.46 -2.02
N SER A 200 9.29 10.51 -1.71
CA SER A 200 8.47 9.30 -1.68
C SER A 200 8.28 8.68 -3.06
N PHE A 201 8.17 9.51 -4.10
CA PHE A 201 8.06 9.09 -5.48
C PHE A 201 9.32 8.34 -5.94
N GLN A 202 10.50 8.90 -5.71
CA GLN A 202 11.77 8.26 -6.05
C GLN A 202 11.98 6.97 -5.25
N HIS A 203 11.71 7.00 -3.94
CA HIS A 203 11.82 5.82 -3.09
C HIS A 203 10.90 4.68 -3.58
N ARG A 204 9.65 5.01 -3.92
CA ARG A 204 8.68 4.03 -4.42
C ARG A 204 9.03 3.51 -5.81
N LEU A 205 9.50 4.37 -6.73
CA LEU A 205 9.97 3.94 -8.05
C LEU A 205 11.14 2.96 -7.96
N ARG A 206 12.15 3.26 -7.15
CA ARG A 206 13.29 2.35 -6.95
C ARG A 206 12.82 0.99 -6.43
N THR A 207 11.86 1.00 -5.52
CA THR A 207 11.26 -0.24 -4.97
C THR A 207 10.50 -1.01 -6.06
N ASN A 208 9.60 -0.35 -6.81
CA ASN A 208 8.81 -0.98 -7.87
C ASN A 208 9.70 -1.59 -8.98
N ARG A 209 10.78 -0.91 -9.36
CA ARG A 209 11.76 -1.40 -10.34
C ARG A 209 12.49 -2.65 -9.89
N ARG A 210 12.96 -2.66 -8.63
CA ARG A 210 13.64 -3.81 -8.04
C ARG A 210 12.71 -5.02 -7.98
N THR A 211 11.49 -4.83 -7.48
CA THR A 211 10.50 -5.90 -7.39
C THR A 211 10.16 -6.45 -8.78
N ALA A 212 9.91 -5.58 -9.77
CA ALA A 212 9.62 -5.99 -11.14
C ALA A 212 10.77 -6.78 -11.75
N ALA A 213 12.01 -6.27 -11.67
CA ALA A 213 13.20 -6.96 -12.17
C ALA A 213 13.43 -8.31 -11.49
N LEU A 214 13.18 -8.40 -10.18
CA LEU A 214 13.29 -9.66 -9.43
C LEU A 214 12.26 -10.69 -9.90
N VAL A 215 10.99 -10.30 -10.01
CA VAL A 215 9.92 -11.18 -10.50
C VAL A 215 10.23 -11.67 -11.92
N GLY A 216 10.66 -10.75 -12.79
CA GLY A 216 11.14 -11.11 -14.12
C GLY A 216 12.28 -12.10 -14.08
N GLY A 217 13.31 -11.82 -13.29
CA GLY A 217 14.52 -12.64 -13.16
C GLY A 217 14.27 -14.05 -12.64
N VAL A 218 13.43 -14.21 -11.61
CA VAL A 218 13.02 -15.52 -11.09
C VAL A 218 12.27 -16.30 -12.17
N THR A 219 11.34 -15.66 -12.87
CA THR A 219 10.59 -16.29 -13.97
C THR A 219 11.51 -16.72 -15.11
N GLY A 220 12.41 -15.84 -15.55
CA GLY A 220 13.39 -16.15 -16.59
C GLY A 220 14.33 -17.29 -16.19
N THR A 221 14.79 -17.31 -14.95
CA THR A 221 15.67 -18.37 -14.42
C THR A 221 14.96 -19.72 -14.39
N ALA A 222 13.66 -19.76 -14.05
CA ALA A 222 12.88 -20.99 -14.09
C ALA A 222 12.75 -21.54 -15.53
N ILE A 223 12.55 -20.66 -16.50
CA ILE A 223 12.50 -21.03 -17.93
C ILE A 223 13.86 -21.57 -18.39
N PHE A 224 14.96 -20.92 -18.00
CA PHE A 224 16.32 -21.38 -18.28
C PHE A 224 16.59 -22.77 -17.69
N ALA A 225 16.24 -23.00 -16.42
CA ALA A 225 16.38 -24.31 -15.78
C ALA A 225 15.56 -25.39 -16.48
N PHE A 226 14.31 -25.08 -16.87
CA PHE A 226 13.47 -25.99 -17.63
C PHE A 226 14.10 -26.36 -18.98
N ALA A 227 14.65 -25.38 -19.71
CA ALA A 227 15.34 -25.62 -20.97
C ALA A 227 16.55 -26.55 -20.79
N ILE A 228 17.34 -26.37 -19.73
CA ILE A 228 18.45 -27.28 -19.39
C ILE A 228 17.94 -28.71 -19.17
N VAL A 229 16.88 -28.89 -18.39
CA VAL A 229 16.30 -30.23 -18.13
C VAL A 229 15.82 -30.89 -19.42
N GLN A 230 15.18 -30.14 -20.33
CA GLN A 230 14.75 -30.66 -21.64
C GLN A 230 15.93 -31.12 -22.51
N VAL A 231 17.03 -30.36 -22.52
CA VAL A 231 18.25 -30.73 -23.26
C VAL A 231 18.88 -32.00 -22.69
N ILE A 232 18.95 -32.13 -21.35
CA ILE A 232 19.51 -33.32 -20.69
C ILE A 232 18.65 -34.55 -21.00
N ASN A 233 17.33 -34.45 -20.85
CA ASN A 233 16.41 -35.56 -21.12
C ASN A 233 16.47 -36.01 -22.59
N TRP A 234 16.64 -35.08 -23.53
CA TRP A 234 16.81 -35.42 -24.94
C TRP A 234 18.12 -36.18 -25.21
N SER A 235 19.21 -35.82 -24.52
CA SER A 235 20.52 -36.49 -24.68
C SER A 235 20.60 -37.89 -24.06
N GLY A 236 19.73 -38.21 -23.08
CA GLY A 236 19.71 -39.52 -22.42
C GLY A 236 19.02 -40.64 -23.22
N GLY A 237 18.30 -40.30 -24.30
CA GLY A 237 17.48 -41.26 -25.07
C GLY A 237 18.15 -41.89 -26.30
N SER A 238 19.39 -41.53 -26.65
CA SER A 238 20.02 -41.95 -27.91
C SER A 238 21.15 -42.98 -27.79
N GLY A 239 21.43 -43.51 -26.59
CA GLY A 239 22.46 -44.53 -26.37
C GLY A 239 21.89 -45.94 -26.16
N GLY A 240 21.66 -46.71 -27.22
CA GLY A 240 21.21 -48.10 -27.11
C GLY A 240 21.03 -48.82 -28.45
N THR A 241 22.14 -49.21 -29.06
CA THR A 241 22.25 -49.97 -30.31
C THR A 241 21.88 -51.46 -30.14
N GLY A 242 20.97 -51.97 -30.99
CA GLY A 242 20.84 -53.39 -31.29
C GLY A 242 20.94 -53.60 -32.80
N GLY A 243 22.14 -53.91 -33.28
CA GLY A 243 22.44 -54.21 -34.69
C GLY A 243 21.92 -55.59 -35.15
N PRO A 244 22.02 -55.88 -36.46
CA PRO A 244 21.14 -56.82 -37.16
C PRO A 244 21.52 -58.28 -36.95
N GLY A 245 20.58 -59.08 -36.43
CA GLY A 245 20.69 -60.52 -36.37
C GLY A 245 20.26 -61.16 -37.69
N ASN A 246 21.22 -61.49 -38.55
CA ASN A 246 21.06 -62.44 -39.65
C ASN A 246 21.05 -63.88 -39.11
N GLY A 247 20.24 -64.76 -39.70
CA GLY A 247 20.28 -66.22 -39.52
C GLY A 247 18.93 -66.77 -39.06
N GLU A 248 18.31 -67.80 -39.62
CA GLU A 248 18.61 -68.72 -40.72
C GLU A 248 17.26 -69.44 -41.01
N GLN A 249 16.98 -69.78 -42.27
CA GLN A 249 15.88 -70.69 -42.64
C GLN A 249 16.19 -72.11 -42.14
N PRO A 250 15.18 -72.95 -41.91
CA PRO A 250 14.66 -73.80 -42.98
C PRO A 250 13.14 -73.76 -43.17
#